data_AF-A0A833QNS0-F1
#
_entry.id   AF-A0A833QNS0-F1
#
_cell.length_a   1.000
_cell.length_b   1.000
_cell.length_c   1.000
_cell.angle_alpha   90.00
_cell.angle_beta   90.00
_cell.angle_gamma   90.00
#
_symmetry.space_group_name_H-M   'P 1'
#
loop_
_entity.id
_entity.type
_entity.pdbx_description
1 polymer ?
#
loop_
_entity_poly.entity_id
_entity_poly.type
_entity_poly.pdbx_seq_one_letter_code
_entity_poly.pdbx_strand_id
1 'polypeptide(L)'
;MAIPVEEAIAALSTFSLEDEQSDVQGLAVLLSAERCATSSTIEYGDVAAYRLSLGEDTKAINQLNTLVQEGKEMASLLYTYRSCVKALPQLPDSMKQSQGDLYLETYQVLDLEMSRLREIQRWQASAASKLAADMQRFSRPERLVNGPTITHFWSMLKLLDVLLQLDHLKNAKASIPNDFSWYKRTFTQVSTQWQDTDSMREELDDLQIFLSTRWAILLNLHAEMFRTNTVEDILQVLIVFCVESLELDFAILFPERHTLLRVLPVLVVLATSSEKESESLYRRVKITRLLSIFKNDPVIPAFPDLHLSPAAILKELSAYFQNFSSQTRLLTLPAPHEISPRELQEYPY
;
A
#
# COMPACT_ATOMS: atom_id res chain seq x y z
N MET A 1 -20.48 -14.70 -46.88
CA MET A 1 -21.78 -14.39 -47.52
C MET A 1 -21.72 -12.91 -47.88
N ALA A 2 -21.69 -12.55 -49.16
CA ALA A 2 -21.63 -11.15 -49.58
C ALA A 2 -23.05 -10.61 -49.67
N ILE A 3 -23.31 -9.49 -49.00
CA ILE A 3 -24.62 -8.82 -49.05
C ILE A 3 -24.80 -8.21 -50.44
N PRO A 4 -25.90 -8.48 -51.15
CA PRO A 4 -26.20 -7.86 -52.44
C PRO A 4 -26.22 -6.33 -52.33
N VAL A 5 -25.65 -5.66 -53.33
CA VAL A 5 -25.47 -4.19 -53.32
C VAL A 5 -26.81 -3.46 -53.22
N GLU A 6 -27.86 -3.97 -53.86
CA GLU A 6 -29.19 -3.36 -53.77
C GLU A 6 -29.78 -3.42 -52.34
N GLU A 7 -29.48 -4.48 -51.60
CA GLU A 7 -29.95 -4.67 -50.22
C GLU A 7 -29.22 -3.71 -49.26
N ALA A 8 -27.93 -3.47 -49.50
CA ALA A 8 -27.15 -2.48 -48.75
C ALA A 8 -27.63 -1.04 -49.02
N ILE A 9 -27.96 -0.72 -50.27
CA ILE A 9 -28.49 0.60 -50.65
C ILE A 9 -29.87 0.82 -50.03
N ALA A 10 -30.74 -0.20 -50.06
CA ALA A 10 -32.06 -0.13 -49.43
C ALA A 10 -31.95 0.10 -47.92
N ALA A 11 -31.04 -0.61 -47.24
CA ALA A 11 -30.79 -0.41 -45.81
C ALA A 11 -30.29 1.01 -45.48
N LEU A 12 -29.34 1.55 -46.27
CA LEU A 12 -28.84 2.91 -46.07
C LEU A 12 -29.91 3.99 -46.32
N SER A 13 -30.85 3.74 -47.23
CA SER A 13 -31.96 4.66 -47.51
C SER A 13 -33.00 4.75 -46.39
N THR A 14 -32.97 3.82 -45.43
CA THR A 14 -33.86 3.86 -44.24
C THR A 14 -33.30 4.68 -43.08
N PHE A 15 -32.02 5.09 -43.15
CA PHE A 15 -31.41 5.96 -42.15
C PHE A 15 -31.71 7.43 -42.47
N SER A 16 -32.49 8.08 -41.60
CA SER A 16 -32.64 9.53 -41.59
C SER A 16 -31.50 10.12 -40.74
N LEU A 17 -30.56 10.82 -41.37
CA LEU A 17 -29.56 11.62 -40.66
C LEU A 17 -30.13 13.02 -40.47
N GLU A 18 -30.20 13.49 -39.23
CA GLU A 18 -30.60 14.86 -38.93
C GLU A 18 -29.40 15.80 -39.17
N ASP A 19 -29.61 16.94 -39.84
CA ASP A 19 -28.53 17.83 -40.30
C ASP A 19 -27.70 18.46 -39.16
N GLU A 20 -28.20 18.44 -37.91
CA GLU A 20 -27.49 18.92 -36.72
C GLU A 20 -27.17 17.80 -35.72
N GLN A 21 -26.64 16.69 -36.21
CA GLN A 21 -26.05 15.69 -35.33
C GLN A 21 -24.77 16.23 -34.68
N SER A 22 -24.69 16.10 -33.36
CA SER A 22 -23.47 16.37 -32.60
C SER A 22 -22.29 15.62 -33.23
N ASP A 23 -21.13 16.28 -33.38
CA ASP A 23 -19.91 15.64 -33.87
C ASP A 23 -19.65 14.33 -33.12
N VAL A 24 -19.84 13.20 -33.79
CA VAL A 24 -19.60 11.86 -33.22
C VAL A 24 -18.10 11.63 -33.04
N GLN A 25 -17.29 12.37 -33.80
CA GLN A 25 -15.85 12.46 -33.58
C GLN A 25 -15.59 13.55 -32.55
N GLY A 26 -15.46 13.15 -31.28
CA GLY A 26 -14.76 13.97 -30.30
C GLY A 26 -13.38 14.35 -30.83
N LEU A 27 -12.81 15.46 -30.32
CA LEU A 27 -11.43 15.88 -30.59
C LEU A 27 -10.51 14.66 -30.72
N ALA A 28 -9.61 14.69 -31.70
CA ALA A 28 -8.50 13.75 -31.81
C ALA A 28 -7.54 13.95 -30.62
N VAL A 29 -8.02 13.64 -29.42
CA VAL A 29 -7.21 13.35 -28.26
C VAL A 29 -6.57 12.02 -28.61
N LEU A 30 -5.24 12.00 -28.63
CA LEU A 30 -4.49 10.75 -28.60
C LEU A 30 -5.17 9.88 -27.54
N LEU A 31 -5.76 8.76 -27.96
CA LEU A 31 -6.20 7.73 -27.02
C LEU A 31 -4.99 7.47 -26.13
N SER A 32 -5.09 7.88 -24.87
CA SER A 32 -4.07 7.53 -23.90
C SER A 32 -3.83 6.04 -24.03
N ALA A 33 -2.58 5.64 -24.19
CA ALA A 33 -2.21 4.23 -24.23
C ALA A 33 -2.54 3.50 -22.92
N GLU A 34 -3.07 4.22 -21.92
CA GLU A 34 -3.71 3.69 -20.72
C GLU A 34 -5.00 2.96 -21.12
N ARG A 35 -4.87 1.68 -21.47
CA ARG A 35 -5.98 0.74 -21.72
C ARG A 35 -6.89 0.53 -20.50
N CYS A 36 -6.54 1.11 -19.35
CA CYS A 36 -7.28 1.12 -18.10
C CYS A 36 -7.26 2.55 -17.53
N ALA A 37 -8.27 3.37 -17.84
CA ALA A 37 -8.43 4.69 -17.22
C ALA A 37 -8.91 4.55 -15.77
N THR A 38 -8.01 4.09 -14.89
CA THR A 38 -8.18 4.16 -13.42
C THR A 38 -7.66 5.49 -12.86
N SER A 39 -7.03 6.31 -13.70
CA SER A 39 -6.54 7.66 -13.45
C SER A 39 -7.58 8.67 -13.95
N SER A 40 -8.08 9.52 -13.06
CA SER A 40 -8.87 10.70 -13.42
C SER A 40 -8.04 11.94 -13.11
N THR A 41 -7.83 12.82 -14.10
CA THR A 41 -7.03 14.05 -13.94
C THR A 41 -7.63 15.03 -12.92
N ILE A 42 -8.94 14.91 -12.67
CA ILE A 42 -9.68 15.71 -11.69
C ILE A 42 -10.15 14.87 -10.50
N GLU A 43 -9.68 13.62 -10.40
CA GLU A 43 -10.07 12.64 -9.38
C GLU A 43 -11.58 12.68 -9.12
N TYR A 44 -12.40 12.66 -10.18
CA TYR A 44 -13.86 12.68 -10.05
C TYR A 44 -14.46 13.83 -9.20
N GLY A 45 -13.73 14.94 -9.00
CA GLY A 45 -14.17 16.06 -8.16
C GLY A 45 -15.44 16.74 -8.65
N ASP A 46 -15.78 16.55 -9.93
CA ASP A 46 -16.96 17.06 -10.61
C ASP A 46 -18.20 16.17 -10.45
N VAL A 47 -18.09 14.96 -9.89
CA VAL A 47 -19.21 13.99 -9.80
C VAL A 47 -20.43 14.53 -9.05
N ALA A 48 -20.23 15.47 -8.11
CA ALA A 48 -21.35 16.14 -7.42
C ALA A 48 -22.27 16.92 -8.39
N ALA A 49 -21.74 17.40 -9.52
CA ALA A 49 -22.52 18.11 -10.53
C ALA A 49 -23.42 17.17 -11.35
N TYR A 50 -23.04 15.90 -11.51
CA TYR A 50 -23.70 14.95 -12.42
C TYR A 50 -24.76 14.04 -11.75
N ARG A 51 -24.94 14.14 -10.41
CA ARG A 51 -25.93 13.35 -9.64
C ARG A 51 -25.93 11.84 -9.97
N LEU A 52 -24.73 11.27 -10.14
CA LEU A 52 -24.55 9.86 -10.51
C LEU A 52 -24.91 8.93 -9.34
N SER A 53 -25.37 7.71 -9.66
CA SER A 53 -25.72 6.67 -8.67
C SER A 53 -24.52 6.20 -7.83
N LEU A 54 -23.29 6.35 -8.34
CA LEU A 54 -22.05 5.97 -7.68
C LEU A 54 -21.36 7.13 -6.93
N GLY A 55 -22.11 8.19 -6.58
CA GLY A 55 -21.54 9.39 -5.95
C GLY A 55 -20.83 9.13 -4.63
N GLU A 56 -21.34 8.22 -3.79
CA GLU A 56 -20.68 7.86 -2.53
C GLU A 56 -19.38 7.07 -2.75
N ASP A 57 -19.35 6.19 -3.76
CA ASP A 57 -18.20 5.33 -4.05
C ASP A 57 -17.07 6.17 -4.62
N THR A 58 -17.44 7.14 -5.46
CA THR A 58 -16.51 8.14 -5.97
C THR A 58 -15.86 8.95 -4.83
N LYS A 59 -16.63 9.43 -3.86
CA LYS A 59 -16.10 10.16 -2.71
C LYS A 59 -15.08 9.33 -1.91
N ALA A 60 -15.40 8.05 -1.70
CA ALA A 60 -14.51 7.13 -1.02
C ALA A 60 -13.23 6.85 -1.83
N ILE A 61 -13.35 6.62 -3.14
CA ILE A 61 -12.20 6.47 -4.06
C ILE A 61 -11.26 7.69 -3.97
N ASN A 62 -11.81 8.90 -4.01
CA ASN A 62 -11.01 10.12 -3.92
C ASN A 62 -10.29 10.24 -2.59
N GLN A 63 -10.97 9.91 -1.50
CA GLN A 63 -10.37 9.89 -0.17
C GLN A 63 -9.19 8.90 -0.10
N LEU A 64 -9.35 7.70 -0.67
CA LEU A 64 -8.27 6.71 -0.73
C LEU A 64 -7.13 7.19 -1.62
N ASN A 65 -7.40 7.80 -2.76
CA ASN A 65 -6.38 8.32 -3.68
C ASN A 65 -5.58 9.47 -3.06
N THR A 66 -6.23 10.37 -2.31
CA THR A 66 -5.53 11.42 -1.54
C THR A 66 -4.55 10.80 -0.55
N LEU A 67 -4.98 9.78 0.21
CA LEU A 67 -4.10 9.06 1.13
C LEU A 67 -2.96 8.35 0.38
N VAL A 68 -3.24 7.72 -0.76
CA VAL A 68 -2.19 7.09 -1.58
C VAL A 68 -1.12 8.11 -1.99
N GLN A 69 -1.52 9.33 -2.36
CA GLN A 69 -0.59 10.39 -2.74
C GLN A 69 0.24 10.89 -1.55
N GLU A 70 -0.40 11.22 -0.43
CA GLU A 70 0.27 11.63 0.81
C GLU A 70 1.29 10.58 1.28
N GLY A 71 0.90 9.30 1.28
CA GLY A 71 1.78 8.23 1.72
C GLY A 71 2.96 7.98 0.77
N LYS A 72 2.84 8.25 -0.53
CA LYS A 72 3.97 8.20 -1.49
C LYS A 72 5.00 9.31 -1.22
N GLU A 73 4.55 10.49 -0.81
CA GLU A 73 5.43 11.59 -0.41
C GLU A 73 6.19 11.22 0.86
N MET A 74 5.49 10.64 1.85
CA MET A 74 6.11 10.10 3.07
C MET A 74 7.11 8.97 2.79
N ALA A 75 6.81 8.09 1.84
CA ALA A 75 7.74 7.03 1.42
C ALA A 75 9.02 7.62 0.80
N SER A 76 8.88 8.70 0.02
CA SER A 76 10.02 9.43 -0.55
C SER A 76 10.88 10.07 0.54
N LEU A 77 10.26 10.62 1.60
CA LEU A 77 10.97 11.14 2.77
C LEU A 77 11.77 10.05 3.51
N LEU A 78 11.15 8.90 3.80
CA LEU A 78 11.85 7.78 4.46
C LEU A 78 12.99 7.22 3.59
N TYR A 79 12.76 7.11 2.28
CA TYR A 79 13.77 6.63 1.35
C TYR A 79 14.98 7.55 1.27
N THR A 80 14.76 8.87 1.28
CA THR A 80 15.84 9.86 1.22
C THR A 80 16.46 10.18 2.59
N TYR A 81 15.89 9.65 3.67
CA TYR A 81 16.44 9.79 5.02
C TYR A 81 17.89 9.31 5.09
N ARG A 82 18.77 10.18 5.59
CA ARG A 82 20.19 9.94 5.88
C ARG A 82 20.47 10.33 7.32
N SER A 83 21.42 9.64 7.94
CA SER A 83 21.75 9.89 9.36
C SER A 83 22.26 11.31 9.55
N CYS A 84 21.56 12.06 10.40
CA CYS A 84 21.96 13.37 10.90
C CYS A 84 23.14 13.23 11.86
N VAL A 85 23.11 12.22 12.74
CA VAL A 85 24.15 12.00 13.76
C VAL A 85 25.53 11.80 13.14
N LYS A 86 25.61 11.11 12.00
CA LYS A 86 26.89 10.94 11.29
C LYS A 86 27.54 12.24 10.83
N ALA A 87 26.76 13.32 10.69
CA ALA A 87 27.24 14.64 10.32
C ALA A 87 27.56 15.52 11.55
N LEU A 88 27.14 15.13 12.75
CA LEU A 88 27.35 15.93 13.96
C LEU A 88 28.79 15.83 14.46
N PRO A 89 29.39 16.95 14.92
CA PRO A 89 30.76 16.96 15.42
C PRO A 89 30.86 16.18 16.74
N GLN A 90 31.88 15.33 16.87
CA GLN A 90 32.25 14.73 18.15
C GLN A 90 33.18 15.71 18.88
N LEU A 91 32.76 16.25 20.03
CA LEU A 91 33.59 17.17 20.81
C LEU A 91 34.69 16.40 21.56
N PRO A 92 35.95 16.90 21.54
CA PRO A 92 36.98 16.44 22.45
C PRO A 92 36.65 16.79 23.91
N ASP A 93 37.18 16.01 24.85
CA ASP A 93 36.99 16.21 26.31
C ASP A 93 37.41 17.60 26.83
N SER A 94 38.21 18.34 26.07
CA SER A 94 38.67 19.69 26.40
C SER A 94 37.61 20.79 26.20
N MET A 95 36.51 20.51 25.49
CA MET A 95 35.45 21.48 25.16
C MET A 95 34.13 21.24 25.94
N LYS A 96 34.21 20.74 27.18
CA LYS A 96 33.02 20.45 28.01
C LYS A 96 32.13 21.66 28.29
N GLN A 97 32.66 22.88 28.24
CA GLN A 97 31.89 24.11 28.47
C GLN A 97 30.89 24.42 27.33
N SER A 98 31.21 24.06 26.08
CA SER A 98 30.32 24.24 24.91
C SER A 98 29.44 23.01 24.64
N GLN A 99 29.47 22.02 25.54
CA GLN A 99 28.74 20.76 25.37
C GLN A 99 27.23 20.95 25.49
N GLY A 100 26.77 21.86 26.36
CA GLY A 100 25.36 22.19 26.53
C GLY A 100 24.75 22.78 25.25
N ASP A 101 25.42 23.77 24.66
CA ASP A 101 24.99 24.40 23.40
C ASP A 101 24.97 23.39 22.26
N LEU A 102 26.00 22.52 22.15
CA LEU A 102 25.99 21.45 21.14
C LEU A 102 24.81 20.49 21.33
N TYR A 103 24.47 20.11 22.57
CA TYR A 103 23.32 19.24 22.83
C TYR A 103 22.00 19.91 22.42
N LEU A 104 21.86 21.21 22.65
CA LEU A 104 20.69 21.98 22.23
C LEU A 104 20.57 22.04 20.70
N GLU A 105 21.63 22.41 20.00
CA GLU A 105 21.66 22.46 18.54
C GLU A 105 21.42 21.06 17.92
N THR A 106 22.06 20.04 18.50
CA THR A 106 21.84 18.64 18.11
C THR A 106 20.39 18.22 18.29
N TYR A 107 19.79 18.59 19.42
CA TYR A 107 18.38 18.32 19.69
C TYR A 107 17.49 19.00 18.66
N GLN A 108 17.70 20.27 18.34
CA GLN A 108 16.88 21.02 17.38
C GLN A 108 16.93 20.41 15.97
N VAL A 109 18.13 20.03 15.50
CA VAL A 109 18.29 19.36 14.20
C VAL A 109 17.56 18.02 14.18
N LEU A 110 17.73 17.21 15.23
CA LEU A 110 17.09 15.91 15.31
C LEU A 110 15.57 16.03 15.49
N ASP A 111 15.07 17.03 16.23
CA ASP A 111 13.64 17.21 16.48
C ASP A 111 12.84 17.48 15.20
N LEU A 112 13.43 18.20 14.25
CA LEU A 112 12.83 18.39 12.92
C LEU A 112 12.59 17.04 12.22
N GLU A 113 13.59 16.17 12.23
CA GLU A 113 13.50 14.85 11.60
C GLU A 113 12.58 13.90 12.39
N MET A 114 12.61 13.94 13.72
CA MET A 114 11.69 13.15 14.55
C MET A 114 10.25 13.62 14.41
N SER A 115 10.01 14.92 14.19
CA SER A 115 8.69 15.46 13.90
C SER A 115 8.09 14.85 12.62
N ARG A 116 8.89 14.67 11.57
CA ARG A 116 8.47 13.97 10.35
C ARG A 116 8.11 12.51 10.62
N LEU A 117 8.88 11.81 11.47
CA LEU A 117 8.57 10.43 11.86
C LEU A 117 7.27 10.33 12.68
N ARG A 118 7.02 11.29 13.58
CA ARG A 118 5.73 11.41 14.32
C ARG A 118 4.57 11.69 13.38
N GLU A 119 4.78 12.49 12.33
CA GLU A 119 3.77 12.74 11.31
C GLU A 119 3.43 11.45 10.55
N ILE A 120 4.43 10.68 10.11
CA ILE A 120 4.22 9.38 9.46
C ILE A 120 3.48 8.41 10.40
N GLN A 121 3.85 8.36 11.69
CA GLN A 121 3.18 7.52 12.69
C GLN A 121 1.70 7.88 12.86
N ARG A 122 1.36 9.18 12.92
CA ARG A 122 -0.04 9.65 13.03
C ARG A 122 -0.81 9.42 11.74
N TRP A 123 -0.19 9.71 10.60
CA TRP A 123 -0.79 9.55 9.29
C TRP A 123 -1.15 8.09 9.01
N GLN A 124 -0.21 7.15 9.22
CA GLN A 124 -0.47 5.73 8.97
C GLN A 124 -1.63 5.21 9.84
N ALA A 125 -1.77 5.72 11.07
CA ALA A 125 -2.88 5.35 11.95
C ALA A 125 -4.23 5.81 11.39
N SER A 126 -4.28 7.06 10.90
CA SER A 126 -5.47 7.59 10.23
C SER A 126 -5.78 6.84 8.93
N ALA A 127 -4.77 6.56 8.11
CA ALA A 127 -4.91 5.86 6.84
C ALA A 127 -5.40 4.41 7.04
N ALA A 128 -4.82 3.69 8.00
CA ALA A 128 -5.24 2.34 8.36
C ALA A 128 -6.71 2.30 8.83
N SER A 129 -7.12 3.24 9.67
CA SER A 129 -8.49 3.33 10.16
C SER A 129 -9.49 3.60 9.03
N LYS A 130 -9.16 4.53 8.13
CA LYS A 130 -9.98 4.86 6.95
C LYS A 130 -10.08 3.69 5.97
N LEU A 131 -8.97 2.96 5.74
CA LEU A 131 -8.97 1.78 4.89
C LEU A 131 -9.83 0.66 5.47
N ALA A 132 -9.71 0.37 6.77
CA ALA A 132 -10.52 -0.65 7.44
C ALA A 132 -12.02 -0.29 7.41
N ALA A 133 -12.36 0.98 7.65
CA ALA A 133 -13.75 1.46 7.58
C ALA A 133 -14.33 1.37 6.15
N ASP A 134 -13.53 1.70 5.13
CA ASP A 134 -13.93 1.59 3.73
C ASP A 134 -14.14 0.13 3.32
N MET A 135 -13.23 -0.77 3.71
CA MET A 135 -13.37 -2.21 3.51
C MET A 135 -14.65 -2.76 4.17
N GLN A 136 -14.92 -2.38 5.43
CA GLN A 136 -16.13 -2.80 6.16
C GLN A 136 -17.43 -2.38 5.45
N ARG A 137 -17.43 -1.27 4.71
CA ARG A 137 -18.62 -0.78 3.99
C ARG A 137 -19.14 -1.81 2.97
N PHE A 138 -18.26 -2.62 2.39
CA PHE A 138 -18.61 -3.66 1.43
C PHE A 138 -19.09 -4.97 2.06
N SER A 139 -19.02 -5.08 3.38
CA SER A 139 -19.58 -6.20 4.14
C SER A 139 -21.05 -6.01 4.51
N ARG A 140 -21.64 -4.85 4.18
CA ARG A 140 -23.06 -4.57 4.41
C ARG A 140 -23.94 -5.34 3.42
N PRO A 141 -25.10 -5.90 3.82
CA PRO A 141 -25.96 -6.72 2.95
C PRO A 141 -26.31 -6.06 1.61
N GLU A 142 -26.58 -4.74 1.63
CA GLU A 142 -26.89 -3.94 0.43
C GLU A 142 -25.73 -3.84 -0.55
N ARG A 143 -24.48 -3.92 -0.05
CA ARG A 143 -23.25 -3.79 -0.82
C ARG A 143 -22.64 -5.14 -1.19
N LEU A 144 -23.01 -6.22 -0.52
CA LEU A 144 -22.62 -7.59 -0.91
C LEU A 144 -23.13 -7.98 -2.30
N VAL A 145 -24.25 -7.42 -2.76
CA VAL A 145 -24.84 -7.73 -4.07
C VAL A 145 -24.09 -7.03 -5.21
N ASN A 146 -23.69 -5.77 -5.01
CA ASN A 146 -23.07 -4.94 -6.06
C ASN A 146 -21.54 -4.92 -6.00
N GLY A 147 -20.95 -5.17 -4.83
CA GLY A 147 -19.52 -5.17 -4.59
C GLY A 147 -18.84 -3.81 -4.85
N PRO A 148 -17.51 -3.73 -4.65
CA PRO A 148 -16.71 -2.60 -5.10
C PRO A 148 -16.53 -2.61 -6.63
N THR A 149 -16.36 -1.43 -7.21
CA THR A 149 -15.94 -1.31 -8.61
C THR A 149 -14.45 -1.66 -8.75
N ILE A 150 -14.00 -1.94 -9.99
CA ILE A 150 -12.58 -2.21 -10.28
C ILE A 150 -11.67 -1.05 -9.81
N THR A 151 -12.09 0.20 -10.04
CA THR A 151 -11.36 1.39 -9.57
C THR A 151 -11.26 1.43 -8.05
N HIS A 152 -12.31 1.02 -7.34
CA HIS A 152 -12.32 0.96 -5.88
C HIS A 152 -11.38 -0.12 -5.36
N PHE A 153 -11.35 -1.31 -5.99
CA PHE A 153 -10.35 -2.35 -5.68
C PHE A 153 -8.94 -1.80 -5.79
N TRP A 154 -8.61 -1.16 -6.92
CA TRP A 154 -7.29 -0.56 -7.10
C TRP A 154 -6.96 0.51 -6.05
N SER A 155 -7.93 1.32 -5.64
CA SER A 155 -7.72 2.36 -4.63
C SER A 155 -7.39 1.75 -3.26
N MET A 156 -8.12 0.71 -2.84
CA MET A 156 -7.82 -0.04 -1.62
C MET A 156 -6.46 -0.72 -1.68
N LEU A 157 -6.14 -1.40 -2.78
CA LEU A 157 -4.89 -2.13 -2.95
C LEU A 157 -3.68 -1.19 -3.02
N LYS A 158 -3.79 -0.05 -3.71
CA LYS A 158 -2.75 0.98 -3.76
C LYS A 158 -2.50 1.58 -2.38
N LEU A 159 -3.54 1.83 -1.57
CA LEU A 159 -3.34 2.33 -0.20
C LEU A 159 -2.67 1.29 0.69
N LEU A 160 -3.10 0.02 0.61
CA LEU A 160 -2.44 -1.08 1.31
C LEU A 160 -0.96 -1.18 0.92
N ASP A 161 -0.67 -1.11 -0.38
CA ASP A 161 0.69 -1.15 -0.90
C ASP A 161 1.58 -0.03 -0.35
N VAL A 162 1.07 1.20 -0.29
CA VAL A 162 1.78 2.34 0.31
C VAL A 162 2.05 2.11 1.80
N LEU A 163 1.08 1.60 2.57
CA LEU A 163 1.29 1.25 3.98
C LEU A 163 2.39 0.20 4.15
N LEU A 164 2.44 -0.80 3.27
CA LEU A 164 3.48 -1.83 3.27
C LEU A 164 4.86 -1.28 2.92
N GLN A 165 4.94 -0.41 1.91
CA GLN A 165 6.18 0.24 1.51
C GLN A 165 6.74 1.11 2.64
N LEU A 166 5.89 1.86 3.35
CA LEU A 166 6.31 2.68 4.50
C LEU A 166 6.89 1.83 5.62
N ASP A 167 6.26 0.71 5.96
CA ASP A 167 6.76 -0.17 7.01
C ASP A 167 8.10 -0.81 6.60
N HIS A 168 8.20 -1.25 5.35
CA HIS A 168 9.44 -1.80 4.81
C HIS A 168 10.58 -0.77 4.82
N LEU A 169 10.32 0.45 4.35
CA LEU A 169 11.29 1.55 4.34
C LEU A 169 11.74 1.93 5.76
N LYS A 170 10.79 2.06 6.69
CA LYS A 170 11.08 2.32 8.11
C LYS A 170 12.05 1.28 8.67
N ASN A 171 11.79 0.00 8.40
CA ASN A 171 12.58 -1.11 8.91
C ASN A 171 13.94 -1.29 8.18
N ALA A 172 14.05 -0.85 6.92
CA ALA A 172 15.29 -0.93 6.14
C ALA A 172 16.35 0.11 6.55
N LYS A 173 15.94 1.20 7.21
CA LYS A 173 16.80 2.36 7.50
C LYS A 173 17.41 2.30 8.90
N ALA A 174 18.57 1.65 9.03
CA ALA A 174 19.33 1.60 10.29
C ALA A 174 19.76 2.97 10.84
N SER A 175 19.75 4.04 10.04
CA SER A 175 20.01 5.41 10.49
C SER A 175 18.92 5.95 11.43
N ILE A 176 17.66 5.56 11.22
CA ILE A 176 16.52 6.05 12.00
C ILE A 176 16.64 5.70 13.49
N PRO A 177 16.81 4.42 13.89
CA PRO A 177 16.94 4.07 15.32
C PRO A 177 18.20 4.67 15.96
N ASN A 178 19.26 4.87 15.19
CA ASN A 178 20.49 5.52 15.68
C ASN A 178 20.26 7.00 15.99
N ASP A 179 19.68 7.73 15.05
CA ASP A 179 19.37 9.15 15.22
C ASP A 179 18.33 9.37 16.33
N PHE A 180 17.32 8.50 16.40
CA PHE A 180 16.33 8.50 17.48
C PHE A 180 16.96 8.27 18.86
N SER A 181 17.91 7.34 18.97
CA SER A 181 18.63 7.08 20.23
C SER A 181 19.43 8.31 20.70
N TRP A 182 20.03 9.05 19.77
CA TRP A 182 20.70 10.32 20.08
C TRP A 182 19.71 11.40 20.48
N TYR A 183 18.58 11.50 19.78
CA TYR A 183 17.50 12.42 20.10
C TYR A 183 16.98 12.22 21.54
N LYS A 184 16.74 10.96 21.97
CA LYS A 184 16.35 10.66 23.37
C LYS A 184 17.40 11.16 24.39
N ARG A 185 18.69 10.95 24.08
CA ARG A 185 19.79 11.36 24.96
C ARG A 185 19.88 12.88 25.07
N THR A 186 19.82 13.59 23.93
CA THR A 186 19.90 15.06 23.93
C THR A 186 18.67 15.68 24.56
N PHE A 187 17.47 15.14 24.28
CA PHE A 187 16.22 15.54 24.93
C PHE A 187 16.35 15.51 26.46
N THR A 188 16.86 14.41 27.03
CA THR A 188 17.04 14.28 28.49
C THR A 188 17.96 15.36 29.07
N GLN A 189 18.97 15.80 28.31
CA GLN A 189 19.90 16.86 28.76
C GLN A 189 19.26 18.24 28.69
N VAL A 190 18.51 18.53 27.61
CA VAL A 190 17.99 19.89 27.33
C VAL A 190 16.63 20.16 27.97
N SER A 191 15.81 19.13 28.20
CA SER A 191 14.42 19.29 28.65
C SER A 191 14.27 19.50 30.16
N THR A 192 15.35 19.48 30.94
CA THR A 192 15.31 19.55 32.41
C THR A 192 14.58 20.80 32.93
N GLN A 193 14.53 21.88 32.13
CA GLN A 193 13.92 23.16 32.50
C GLN A 193 12.56 23.40 31.83
N TRP A 194 12.04 22.45 31.04
CA TRP A 194 10.85 22.66 30.23
C TRP A 194 9.56 22.30 30.97
N GLN A 195 8.55 23.15 30.83
CA GLN A 195 7.17 22.85 31.20
C GLN A 195 6.62 21.87 30.14
N ASP A 196 5.94 20.79 30.54
CA ASP A 196 5.41 19.70 29.69
C ASP A 196 6.37 18.56 29.30
N THR A 197 7.46 18.37 30.05
CA THR A 197 8.41 17.27 29.80
C THR A 197 7.77 15.87 29.84
N ASP A 198 6.73 15.65 30.65
CA ASP A 198 6.11 14.31 30.80
C ASP A 198 5.28 13.90 29.58
N SER A 199 4.48 14.80 29.02
CA SER A 199 3.73 14.51 27.78
C SER A 199 4.66 14.25 26.60
N MET A 200 5.75 15.02 26.48
CA MET A 200 6.76 14.79 25.44
C MET A 200 7.47 13.44 25.60
N ARG A 201 7.62 12.94 26.84
CA ARG A 201 8.18 11.61 27.10
C ARG A 201 7.24 10.49 26.66
N GLU A 202 5.93 10.65 26.90
CA GLU A 202 4.93 9.70 26.42
C GLU A 202 4.95 9.59 24.89
N GLU A 203 4.91 10.73 24.18
CA GLU A 203 5.02 10.74 22.71
C GLU A 203 6.32 10.10 22.20
N LEU A 204 7.42 10.30 22.93
CA LEU A 204 8.71 9.72 22.61
C LEU A 204 8.72 8.20 22.78
N ASP A 205 8.07 7.70 23.82
CA ASP A 205 7.97 6.26 24.08
C ASP A 205 7.02 5.58 23.07
N ASP A 206 5.92 6.24 22.68
CA ASP A 206 5.06 5.78 21.59
C ASP A 206 5.81 5.71 20.26
N LEU A 207 6.59 6.75 19.93
CA LEU A 207 7.44 6.74 18.74
C LEU A 207 8.50 5.65 18.81
N GLN A 208 9.10 5.40 19.99
CA GLN A 208 10.05 4.32 20.17
C GLN A 208 9.44 2.95 19.85
N ILE A 209 8.22 2.68 20.34
CA ILE A 209 7.50 1.44 20.06
C ILE A 209 7.25 1.31 18.56
N PHE A 210 6.80 2.38 17.91
CA PHE A 210 6.55 2.41 16.46
C PHE A 210 7.81 2.10 15.64
N LEU A 211 8.94 2.72 15.98
CA LEU A 211 10.21 2.55 15.26
C LEU A 211 10.86 1.18 15.51
N SER A 212 10.69 0.61 16.71
CA SER A 212 11.31 -0.67 17.10
C SER A 212 10.50 -1.88 16.67
N THR A 213 9.17 -1.74 16.55
CA THR A 213 8.28 -2.83 16.16
C THR A 213 8.34 -3.05 14.66
N ARG A 214 8.80 -4.23 14.23
CA ARG A 214 8.68 -4.67 12.84
C ARG A 214 7.20 -4.90 12.52
N TRP A 215 6.78 -4.58 11.29
CA TRP A 215 5.39 -4.71 10.84
C TRP A 215 4.38 -3.83 11.63
N ALA A 216 4.83 -2.77 12.31
CA ALA A 216 3.96 -1.94 13.16
C ALA A 216 2.76 -1.34 12.42
N ILE A 217 2.93 -0.93 11.16
CA ILE A 217 1.86 -0.32 10.36
C ILE A 217 0.82 -1.38 9.99
N LEU A 218 1.27 -2.55 9.57
CA LEU A 218 0.38 -3.66 9.23
C LEU A 218 -0.37 -4.19 10.46
N LEU A 219 0.30 -4.30 11.61
CA LEU A 219 -0.32 -4.72 12.87
C LEU A 219 -1.39 -3.72 13.32
N ASN A 220 -1.14 -2.42 13.12
CA ASN A 220 -2.13 -1.39 13.37
C ASN A 220 -3.35 -1.52 12.42
N LEU A 221 -3.14 -1.73 11.11
CA LEU A 221 -4.23 -2.01 10.18
C LEU A 221 -5.05 -3.24 10.59
N HIS A 222 -4.39 -4.32 11.00
CA HIS A 222 -5.07 -5.51 11.50
C HIS A 222 -5.93 -5.20 12.74
N ALA A 223 -5.43 -4.40 13.68
CA ALA A 223 -6.22 -3.97 14.84
C ALA A 223 -7.43 -3.12 14.45
N GLU A 224 -7.29 -2.22 13.46
CA GLU A 224 -8.41 -1.43 12.92
C GLU A 224 -9.49 -2.32 12.28
N MET A 225 -9.09 -3.28 11.43
CA MET A 225 -10.01 -4.22 10.80
C MET A 225 -10.75 -5.11 11.80
N PHE A 226 -10.04 -5.57 12.84
CA PHE A 226 -10.63 -6.34 13.92
C PHE A 226 -11.69 -5.52 14.67
N ARG A 227 -11.43 -4.22 14.91
CA ARG A 227 -12.39 -3.32 15.57
C ARG A 227 -13.64 -3.06 14.75
N THR A 228 -13.50 -2.90 13.44
CA THR A 228 -14.65 -2.72 12.54
C THR A 228 -15.50 -3.99 12.42
N ASN A 229 -14.90 -5.17 12.64
CA ASN A 229 -15.52 -6.48 12.45
C ASN A 229 -15.95 -6.71 10.98
N THR A 230 -16.18 -7.96 10.58
CA THR A 230 -16.74 -8.33 9.26
C THR A 230 -15.90 -7.98 8.01
N VAL A 231 -14.58 -7.81 8.09
CA VAL A 231 -13.75 -7.42 6.92
C VAL A 231 -13.33 -8.62 6.05
N GLU A 232 -13.61 -9.85 6.49
CA GLU A 232 -13.11 -11.08 5.85
C GLU A 232 -13.63 -11.29 4.42
N ASP A 233 -14.89 -10.97 4.15
CA ASP A 233 -15.49 -11.16 2.81
C ASP A 233 -14.79 -10.31 1.75
N ILE A 234 -14.50 -9.04 2.06
CA ILE A 234 -13.82 -8.14 1.14
C ILE A 234 -12.35 -8.53 0.96
N LEU A 235 -11.67 -9.04 1.98
CA LEU A 235 -10.31 -9.58 1.84
C LEU A 235 -10.27 -10.74 0.84
N GLN A 236 -11.23 -11.67 0.92
CA GLN A 236 -11.32 -12.79 -0.03
C GLN A 236 -11.56 -12.30 -1.46
N VAL A 237 -12.44 -11.29 -1.65
CA VAL A 237 -12.69 -10.70 -2.97
C VAL A 237 -11.43 -10.02 -3.53
N LEU A 238 -10.69 -9.27 -2.70
CA LEU A 238 -9.43 -8.64 -3.09
C LEU A 238 -8.36 -9.67 -3.48
N ILE A 239 -8.27 -10.79 -2.76
CA ILE A 239 -7.33 -11.88 -3.11
C ILE A 239 -7.69 -12.50 -4.46
N VAL A 240 -8.98 -12.78 -4.70
CA VAL A 240 -9.45 -13.29 -6.00
C VAL A 240 -9.07 -12.31 -7.10
N PHE A 241 -9.36 -11.01 -6.92
CA PHE A 241 -9.01 -9.97 -7.88
C PHE A 241 -7.49 -9.92 -8.17
N CYS A 242 -6.65 -9.98 -7.13
CA CYS A 242 -5.19 -9.98 -7.30
C CYS A 242 -4.72 -11.21 -8.09
N VAL A 243 -5.21 -12.40 -7.75
CA VAL A 243 -4.80 -13.66 -8.39
C VAL A 243 -5.27 -13.70 -9.85
N GLU A 244 -6.52 -13.34 -10.12
CA GLU A 244 -7.04 -13.29 -11.49
C GLU A 244 -6.30 -12.27 -12.34
N SER A 245 -6.05 -11.07 -11.80
CA SER A 245 -5.28 -10.04 -12.49
C SER A 245 -3.86 -10.51 -12.82
N LEU A 246 -3.16 -11.13 -11.86
CA LEU A 246 -1.80 -11.63 -12.07
C LEU A 246 -1.70 -12.82 -13.05
N GLU A 247 -2.74 -13.66 -13.13
CA GLU A 247 -2.75 -14.82 -14.03
C GLU A 247 -3.25 -14.50 -15.44
N LEU A 248 -4.18 -13.55 -15.59
CA LEU A 248 -4.70 -13.15 -16.90
C LEU A 248 -3.64 -12.40 -17.72
N ASP A 249 -2.68 -11.76 -17.06
CA ASP A 249 -1.50 -11.05 -17.61
C ASP A 249 -1.79 -10.12 -18.81
N PHE A 250 -3.06 -9.73 -18.96
CA PHE A 250 -3.54 -8.89 -20.06
C PHE A 250 -3.83 -7.49 -19.51
N ALA A 251 -3.10 -6.50 -20.04
CA ALA A 251 -3.28 -5.07 -19.78
C ALA A 251 -2.98 -4.58 -18.34
N ILE A 252 -1.95 -5.14 -17.69
CA ILE A 252 -1.43 -4.63 -16.41
C ILE A 252 -0.05 -4.01 -16.63
N LEU A 253 0.15 -2.77 -16.18
CA LEU A 253 1.47 -2.14 -16.23
C LEU A 253 2.38 -2.74 -15.16
N PHE A 254 3.70 -2.74 -15.39
CA PHE A 254 4.66 -3.26 -14.40
C PHE A 254 4.48 -2.72 -12.97
N PRO A 255 4.25 -1.40 -12.74
CA PRO A 255 4.01 -0.89 -11.39
C PRO A 255 2.77 -1.51 -10.73
N GLU A 256 1.70 -1.71 -11.50
CA GLU A 256 0.45 -2.32 -11.03
C GLU A 256 0.64 -3.80 -10.72
N ARG A 257 1.36 -4.53 -11.59
CA ARG A 257 1.76 -5.93 -11.34
C ARG A 257 2.54 -6.02 -10.02
N HIS A 258 3.51 -5.14 -9.80
CA HIS A 258 4.31 -5.15 -8.57
C HIS A 258 3.47 -4.81 -7.34
N THR A 259 2.51 -3.88 -7.43
CA THR A 259 1.55 -3.61 -6.35
C THR A 259 0.80 -4.87 -5.97
N LEU A 260 0.23 -5.60 -6.92
CA LEU A 260 -0.50 -6.85 -6.67
C LEU A 260 0.40 -7.92 -6.02
N LEU A 261 1.64 -8.07 -6.52
CA LEU A 261 2.60 -9.03 -5.98
C LEU A 261 3.04 -8.70 -4.53
N ARG A 262 3.12 -7.41 -4.16
CA ARG A 262 3.46 -6.97 -2.79
C ARG A 262 2.31 -7.15 -1.80
N VAL A 263 1.09 -6.82 -2.20
CA VAL A 263 -0.09 -6.88 -1.30
C VAL A 263 -0.63 -8.30 -1.13
N LEU A 264 -0.52 -9.16 -2.14
CA LEU A 264 -1.12 -10.50 -2.11
C LEU A 264 -0.65 -11.38 -0.92
N PRO A 265 0.65 -11.48 -0.58
CA PRO A 265 1.10 -12.23 0.59
C PRO A 265 0.46 -11.73 1.89
N VAL A 266 0.33 -10.41 2.02
CA VAL A 266 -0.24 -9.77 3.20
C VAL A 266 -1.74 -10.02 3.30
N LEU A 267 -2.47 -9.87 2.18
CA LEU A 267 -3.90 -10.17 2.14
C LEU A 267 -4.18 -11.62 2.55
N VAL A 268 -3.38 -12.57 2.09
CA VAL A 268 -3.51 -13.99 2.46
C VAL A 268 -3.33 -14.19 3.97
N VAL A 269 -2.33 -13.54 4.57
CA VAL A 269 -2.11 -13.58 6.04
C VAL A 269 -3.30 -12.98 6.78
N LEU A 270 -3.80 -11.81 6.33
CA LEU A 270 -4.93 -11.13 6.97
C LEU A 270 -6.23 -11.94 6.88
N ALA A 271 -6.48 -12.60 5.73
CA ALA A 271 -7.67 -13.43 5.49
C ALA A 271 -7.62 -14.82 6.14
N THR A 272 -6.52 -15.18 6.80
CA THR A 272 -6.35 -16.45 7.52
C THR A 272 -6.38 -16.22 9.03
N SER A 273 -7.30 -15.35 9.46
CA SER A 273 -7.53 -15.00 10.86
C SER A 273 -8.13 -16.15 11.69
N SER A 274 -8.71 -17.17 11.05
CA SER A 274 -9.17 -18.42 11.69
C SER A 274 -9.12 -19.61 10.72
N GLU A 275 -9.26 -20.84 11.25
CA GLU A 275 -9.33 -22.05 10.42
C GLU A 275 -10.52 -22.02 9.45
N LYS A 276 -11.69 -21.55 9.92
CA LYS A 276 -12.89 -21.39 9.09
C LYS A 276 -12.66 -20.41 7.93
N GLU A 277 -12.05 -19.26 8.20
CA GLU A 277 -11.76 -18.27 7.16
C GLU A 277 -10.71 -18.79 6.17
N SER A 278 -9.71 -19.53 6.67
CA SER A 278 -8.73 -20.22 5.83
C SER A 278 -9.39 -21.20 4.87
N GLU A 279 -10.30 -22.05 5.35
CA GLU A 279 -11.05 -22.97 4.50
C GLU A 279 -11.91 -22.23 3.47
N SER A 280 -12.59 -21.15 3.88
CA SER A 280 -13.40 -20.32 2.97
C SER A 280 -12.54 -19.73 1.85
N LEU A 281 -11.39 -19.15 2.20
CA LEU A 281 -10.44 -18.60 1.24
C LEU A 281 -9.99 -19.68 0.25
N TYR A 282 -9.58 -20.85 0.73
CA TYR A 282 -9.06 -21.91 -0.14
C TYR A 282 -10.11 -22.60 -1.01
N ARG A 283 -11.41 -22.49 -0.66
CA ARG A 283 -12.51 -22.87 -1.55
C ARG A 283 -12.63 -21.91 -2.73
N ARG A 284 -12.35 -20.61 -2.54
CA ARG A 284 -12.40 -19.60 -3.61
C ARG A 284 -11.12 -19.57 -4.45
N VAL A 285 -9.96 -19.65 -3.79
CA VAL A 285 -8.64 -19.60 -4.44
C VAL A 285 -7.82 -20.81 -4.04
N LYS A 286 -7.54 -21.69 -5.01
CA LYS A 286 -6.68 -22.85 -4.77
C LYS A 286 -5.29 -22.41 -4.31
N ILE A 287 -4.81 -22.97 -3.19
CA ILE A 287 -3.47 -22.70 -2.65
C ILE A 287 -2.35 -22.91 -3.69
N THR A 288 -2.53 -23.82 -4.65
CA THR A 288 -1.56 -24.07 -5.73
C THR A 288 -1.37 -22.87 -6.66
N ARG A 289 -2.41 -22.04 -6.88
CA ARG A 289 -2.33 -20.80 -7.65
C ARG A 289 -1.45 -19.78 -6.92
N LEU A 290 -1.70 -19.58 -5.63
CA LEU A 290 -0.88 -18.71 -4.76
C LEU A 290 0.58 -19.14 -4.76
N LEU A 291 0.84 -20.45 -4.58
CA LEU A 291 2.20 -21.00 -4.61
C LEU A 291 2.89 -20.78 -5.97
N SER A 292 2.15 -20.88 -7.07
CA SER A 292 2.70 -20.63 -8.42
C SER A 292 3.12 -19.18 -8.57
N ILE A 293 2.25 -18.23 -8.19
CA ILE A 293 2.52 -16.79 -8.25
C ILE A 293 3.78 -16.45 -7.43
N PHE A 294 3.85 -16.88 -6.17
CA PHE A 294 4.98 -16.56 -5.30
C PHE A 294 6.30 -17.21 -5.72
N LYS A 295 6.25 -18.35 -6.42
CA LYS A 295 7.45 -18.99 -6.99
C LYS A 295 7.90 -18.33 -8.28
N ASN A 296 6.98 -17.81 -9.08
CA ASN A 296 7.29 -17.17 -10.35
C ASN A 296 7.96 -15.82 -10.16
N ASP A 297 7.57 -15.10 -9.11
CA ASP A 297 8.10 -13.79 -8.72
C ASP A 297 8.66 -13.82 -7.29
N PRO A 298 9.80 -14.51 -7.05
CA PRO A 298 10.36 -14.68 -5.71
C PRO A 298 11.00 -13.41 -5.13
N VAL A 299 11.33 -12.45 -6.00
CA VAL A 299 11.88 -11.13 -5.66
C VAL A 299 11.06 -10.09 -6.41
N ILE A 300 10.49 -9.14 -5.67
CA ILE A 300 9.60 -8.11 -6.20
C ILE A 300 10.18 -6.73 -5.85
N PRO A 301 10.20 -5.77 -6.78
CA PRO A 301 10.59 -4.40 -6.46
C PRO A 301 9.68 -3.82 -5.37
N ALA A 302 10.26 -3.25 -4.32
CA ALA A 302 9.52 -2.62 -3.22
C ALA A 302 9.47 -1.11 -3.39
N PHE A 303 10.64 -0.48 -3.46
CA PHE A 303 10.84 0.95 -3.60
C PHE A 303 12.25 1.15 -4.19
N PRO A 304 12.47 1.91 -5.28
CA PRO A 304 13.71 1.98 -6.04
C PRO A 304 14.65 0.75 -6.01
N ASP A 305 15.72 0.79 -5.20
CA ASP A 305 16.74 -0.26 -5.05
C ASP A 305 16.41 -1.32 -3.98
N LEU A 306 15.29 -1.15 -3.26
CA LEU A 306 14.78 -2.10 -2.28
C LEU A 306 13.86 -3.12 -2.91
N HIS A 307 13.98 -4.36 -2.42
CA HIS A 307 13.25 -5.51 -2.91
C HIS A 307 12.58 -6.24 -1.74
N LEU A 308 11.45 -6.88 -2.03
CA LEU A 308 10.71 -7.73 -1.12
C LEU A 308 10.68 -9.16 -1.65
N SER A 309 10.51 -10.12 -0.75
CA SER A 309 10.27 -11.51 -1.11
C SER A 309 8.96 -11.98 -0.48
N PRO A 310 8.00 -12.50 -1.28
CA PRO A 310 6.75 -13.06 -0.74
C PRO A 310 6.98 -14.10 0.36
N ALA A 311 7.95 -14.99 0.14
CA ALA A 311 8.30 -16.03 1.11
C ALA A 311 8.81 -15.42 2.43
N ALA A 312 9.64 -14.38 2.36
CA ALA A 312 10.11 -13.67 3.55
C ALA A 312 8.97 -12.97 4.30
N ILE A 313 8.06 -12.30 3.58
CA ILE A 313 6.88 -11.65 4.17
C ILE A 313 6.03 -12.68 4.93
N LEU A 314 5.66 -13.78 4.29
CA LEU A 314 4.85 -14.84 4.91
C LEU A 314 5.53 -15.42 6.15
N LYS A 315 6.85 -15.68 6.06
CA LYS A 315 7.63 -16.22 7.17
C LYS A 315 7.70 -15.26 8.36
N GLU A 316 7.99 -13.99 8.11
CA GLU A 316 8.06 -12.98 9.18
C GLU A 316 6.71 -12.73 9.83
N LEU A 317 5.64 -12.68 9.04
CA LEU A 317 4.29 -12.47 9.56
C LEU A 317 3.76 -13.67 10.35
N SER A 318 4.24 -14.88 10.08
CA SER A 318 3.81 -16.07 10.85
C SER A 318 4.06 -15.96 12.37
N ALA A 319 5.04 -15.15 12.79
CA ALA A 319 5.31 -14.88 14.21
C ALA A 319 4.23 -14.01 14.88
N TYR A 320 3.51 -13.20 14.10
CA TYR A 320 2.46 -12.30 14.61
C TYR A 320 1.05 -12.89 14.45
N PHE A 321 0.85 -13.75 13.45
CA PHE A 321 -0.44 -14.33 13.09
C PHE A 321 -0.47 -15.83 13.37
N GLN A 322 -0.86 -16.21 14.60
CA GLN A 322 -0.84 -17.60 15.06
C GLN A 322 -1.66 -18.55 14.16
N ASN A 323 -2.82 -18.12 13.68
CA ASN A 323 -3.66 -18.96 12.83
C ASN A 323 -3.04 -19.19 11.44
N PHE A 324 -2.30 -18.21 10.92
CA PHE A 324 -1.51 -18.37 9.70
C PHE A 324 -0.27 -19.27 9.90
N SER A 325 0.29 -19.35 11.11
CA SER A 325 1.48 -20.20 11.39
C SER A 325 1.26 -21.69 11.09
N SER A 326 0.00 -22.14 11.07
CA SER A 326 -0.40 -23.50 10.69
C SER A 326 -0.26 -23.79 9.19
N GLN A 327 -0.07 -22.77 8.34
CA GLN A 327 -0.05 -22.88 6.89
C GLN A 327 1.32 -23.32 6.34
N THR A 328 1.77 -24.52 6.72
CA THR A 328 3.11 -25.05 6.43
C THR A 328 3.49 -24.95 4.95
N ARG A 329 2.56 -25.20 4.02
CA ARG A 329 2.82 -25.17 2.58
C ARG A 329 3.28 -23.81 2.06
N LEU A 330 2.73 -22.71 2.60
CA LEU A 330 3.11 -21.34 2.23
C LEU A 330 4.41 -20.93 2.93
N LEU A 331 4.67 -21.45 4.13
CA LEU A 331 5.88 -21.18 4.90
C LEU A 331 7.12 -21.95 4.42
N THR A 332 6.91 -23.03 3.66
CA THR A 332 7.98 -23.82 3.02
C THR A 332 8.39 -23.31 1.63
N LEU A 333 7.95 -22.11 1.24
CA LEU A 333 8.41 -21.50 -0.01
C LEU A 333 9.93 -21.26 0.06
N PRO A 334 10.69 -21.64 -0.99
CA PRO A 334 12.12 -21.44 -1.00
C PRO A 334 12.46 -19.96 -0.92
N ALA A 335 13.49 -19.63 -0.15
CA ALA A 335 14.02 -18.28 -0.14
C ALA A 335 14.64 -17.95 -1.52
N PRO A 336 14.74 -16.68 -1.91
CA PRO A 336 15.27 -16.32 -3.23
C PRO A 336 16.64 -16.92 -3.58
N HIS A 337 17.51 -17.13 -2.59
CA HIS A 337 18.85 -17.71 -2.76
C HIS A 337 18.84 -19.25 -2.89
N GLU A 338 17.72 -19.91 -2.59
CA GLU A 338 17.53 -21.36 -2.70
C GLU A 338 16.93 -21.76 -4.05
N ILE A 339 16.46 -20.79 -4.83
CA ILE A 339 15.85 -21.00 -6.14
C ILE A 339 16.97 -21.08 -7.18
N SER A 340 16.99 -22.16 -7.95
CA SER A 340 17.92 -22.29 -9.08
C SER A 340 17.69 -21.14 -10.07
N PRO A 341 18.76 -20.49 -10.57
CA PRO A 341 18.60 -19.43 -11.56
C PRO A 341 17.83 -19.96 -12.76
N ARG A 342 16.80 -19.23 -13.20
CA ARG A 342 16.13 -19.54 -14.48
C ARG A 342 17.15 -19.42 -15.59
N GLU A 343 17.26 -20.44 -16.43
CA GLU A 343 18.13 -20.40 -17.59
C GLU A 343 17.62 -19.34 -18.56
N LEU A 344 18.54 -18.62 -19.24
CA LEU A 344 18.21 -17.54 -20.20
C LEU A 344 17.23 -17.96 -21.32
N GLN A 345 17.06 -19.27 -21.55
CA GLN A 345 16.14 -19.83 -22.53
C GLN A 345 14.68 -19.92 -22.06
N GLU A 346 14.41 -19.72 -20.77
CA GLU A 346 13.06 -19.79 -20.19
C GLU A 346 12.32 -18.44 -20.20
N TYR A 347 12.96 -17.37 -20.66
CA TYR A 347 12.28 -16.09 -20.88
C TYR A 347 11.53 -16.15 -22.22
N PRO A 348 10.17 -16.14 -22.23
CA PRO A 348 9.44 -15.91 -23.46
C PRO A 348 9.75 -14.49 -23.93
N TYR A 349 10.37 -14.36 -25.10
CA TYR A 349 10.58 -13.09 -25.78
C TYR A 349 9.26 -12.48 -26.26
#